data_AF-A0A086MRP3-F1
#
_entry.id   AF-A0A086MRP3-F1
#
_cell.length_a   1.000
_cell.length_b   1.000
_cell.length_c   1.000
_cell.angle_alpha   90.00
_cell.angle_beta   90.00
_cell.angle_gamma   90.00
#
_symmetry.space_group_name_H-M   'P 1'
#
loop_
_entity.id
_entity.type
_entity.pdbx_description
1 polymer ?
#
loop_
_entity_poly.entity_id
_entity_poly.type
_entity_poly.pdbx_seq_one_letter_code
_entity_poly.pdbx_strand_id
1 'polypeptide(L)'
;MEDVMRGIRIRGALQQPEWSDLLQVRVEAVRGAGGVPGGPHLETTPDDVTECATTEADLGHVGGRYTSHCDPRLNPWQARAVVSSWAV
;
A
#
# COMPACT_ATOMS: atom_id res chain seq x y z
N MET A 1 -10.95 -20.86 9.74
CA MET A 1 -11.55 -19.53 9.44
C MET A 1 -10.44 -18.48 9.24
N GLU A 2 -9.42 -18.47 10.10
CA GLU A 2 -8.26 -17.57 10.00
C GLU A 2 -7.49 -17.72 8.69
N ASP A 3 -7.27 -18.95 8.21
CA ASP A 3 -6.57 -19.22 6.94
C ASP A 3 -7.32 -18.72 5.69
N VAL A 4 -8.65 -18.76 5.71
CA VAL A 4 -9.49 -18.23 4.63
C VAL A 4 -9.39 -16.70 4.58
N MET A 5 -9.43 -16.04 5.75
CA MET A 5 -9.25 -14.58 5.85
C MET A 5 -7.84 -14.15 5.47
N ARG A 6 -6.81 -14.95 5.79
CA ARG A 6 -5.44 -14.73 5.30
C ARG A 6 -5.36 -14.87 3.79
N GLY A 7 -6.00 -15.90 3.20
CA GLY A 7 -6.03 -16.13 1.77
C GLY A 7 -6.83 -15.09 0.96
N ILE A 8 -7.86 -14.46 1.54
CA ILE A 8 -8.57 -13.33 0.93
C ILE A 8 -7.68 -12.07 0.94
N ARG A 9 -7.03 -11.77 2.06
CA ARG A 9 -6.11 -10.62 2.20
C ARG A 9 -4.93 -10.69 1.23
N ILE A 10 -4.31 -11.85 1.09
CA ILE A 10 -3.19 -12.04 0.15
C ILE A 10 -3.66 -11.93 -1.32
N ARG A 11 -4.83 -12.48 -1.66
CA ARG A 11 -5.35 -12.40 -3.04
C ARG A 11 -5.81 -11.00 -3.42
N GLY A 12 -6.30 -10.18 -2.49
CA GLY A 12 -6.62 -8.77 -2.73
C GLY A 12 -5.39 -7.94 -3.12
N ALA A 13 -4.22 -8.23 -2.55
CA ALA A 13 -2.96 -7.60 -2.92
C ALA A 13 -2.52 -7.93 -4.37
N LEU A 14 -2.90 -9.11 -4.88
CA LEU A 14 -2.59 -9.58 -6.24
C LEU A 14 -3.61 -9.12 -7.30
N GLN A 15 -4.70 -8.45 -6.91
CA GLN A 15 -5.67 -7.89 -7.88
C GLN A 15 -5.25 -6.52 -8.43
N GLN A 16 -4.12 -5.98 -7.96
CA GLN A 16 -3.52 -4.81 -8.57
C GLN A 16 -2.77 -5.25 -9.83
N PRO A 17 -3.01 -4.63 -10.99
CA PRO A 17 -2.25 -4.95 -12.19
C PRO A 17 -0.73 -4.73 -11.98
N GLU A 18 0.11 -5.44 -12.73
CA GLU A 18 1.58 -5.31 -12.74
C GLU A 18 1.99 -3.92 -13.25
N TRP A 19 1.83 -2.89 -12.43
CA TRP A 19 2.36 -1.55 -12.69
C TRP A 19 3.45 -1.32 -11.66
N SER A 20 4.70 -1.48 -12.08
CA SER A 20 5.87 -1.29 -11.23
C SER A 20 5.89 0.08 -10.55
N ASP A 21 5.26 1.10 -11.15
CA ASP A 21 5.31 2.49 -10.68
C ASP A 21 3.96 3.22 -10.75
N LEU A 22 2.92 2.70 -10.09
CA LEU A 22 1.57 3.33 -10.03
C LEU A 22 1.59 4.82 -9.66
N LEU A 23 2.51 5.24 -8.78
CA LEU A 23 2.65 6.64 -8.38
C LEU A 23 3.12 7.51 -9.55
N GLN A 24 4.08 7.04 -10.34
CA GLN A 24 4.59 7.76 -11.50
C GLN A 24 3.55 7.88 -12.60
N VAL A 25 2.82 6.79 -12.87
CA VAL A 25 1.73 6.77 -13.86
C VAL A 25 0.69 7.85 -13.56
N ARG A 26 0.34 8.03 -12.28
CA ARG A 26 -0.64 9.05 -11.88
C ARG A 26 -0.09 10.47 -12.02
N VAL A 27 1.19 10.69 -11.70
CA VAL A 27 1.85 11.99 -11.90
C VAL A 27 1.88 12.36 -13.38
N GLU A 28 2.31 11.43 -14.24
CA GLU A 28 2.38 11.62 -15.69
C GLU A 28 1.00 11.89 -16.30
N ALA A 29 -0.02 11.12 -15.91
CA ALA A 29 -1.38 11.30 -16.41
C ALA A 29 -1.96 12.69 -16.05
N VAL A 30 -1.79 13.12 -14.79
CA VAL A 30 -2.27 14.44 -14.34
C VAL A 30 -1.54 15.56 -15.09
N ARG A 31 -0.22 15.43 -15.27
CA ARG A 31 0.59 16.40 -16.03
C ARG A 31 0.22 16.45 -17.51
N GLY A 32 0.02 15.29 -18.14
CA GLY A 32 -0.38 15.20 -19.54
C GLY A 32 -1.74 15.86 -19.82
N ALA A 33 -2.61 15.90 -18.82
CA ALA A 33 -3.88 16.62 -18.87
C ALA A 33 -3.77 18.13 -18.49
N GLY A 34 -2.56 18.64 -18.21
CA GLY A 34 -2.34 20.02 -17.79
C GLY A 34 -2.66 20.32 -16.32
N GLY A 35 -2.85 19.29 -15.50
CA GLY A 35 -3.13 19.41 -14.06
C GLY A 35 -1.87 19.43 -13.19
N VAL A 36 -2.05 19.76 -11.90
CA VAL A 36 -1.02 19.70 -10.87
C VAL A 36 -1.24 18.47 -9.99
N PRO A 37 -0.30 17.51 -9.91
CA PRO A 37 -0.41 16.37 -9.01
C PRO A 37 -0.46 16.81 -7.54
N GLY A 38 -1.58 16.53 -6.87
CA GLY A 38 -1.85 16.99 -5.50
C GLY A 38 -1.28 16.13 -4.36
N GLY A 39 -0.63 15.01 -4.68
CA GLY A 39 -0.08 14.06 -3.69
C GLY A 39 -0.91 12.78 -3.53
N PRO A 40 -0.37 11.79 -2.80
CA PRO A 40 -1.07 10.54 -2.50
C PRO A 40 -2.01 10.69 -1.29
N HIS A 41 -3.11 9.93 -1.29
CA HIS A 41 -3.93 9.66 -0.11
C HIS A 41 -3.55 8.28 0.43
N LEU A 42 -3.23 8.16 1.72
CA LEU A 42 -2.76 6.92 2.34
C LEU A 42 -3.60 6.57 3.57
N GLU A 43 -3.91 5.28 3.73
CA GLU A 43 -4.44 4.73 4.98
C GLU A 43 -3.28 4.32 5.89
N THR A 44 -3.16 4.96 7.05
CA THR A 44 -2.00 4.81 7.94
C THR A 44 -2.42 4.63 9.39
N THR A 45 -1.56 4.01 10.20
CA THR A 45 -1.68 3.94 11.66
C THR A 45 -0.36 4.31 12.33
N PRO A 46 -0.36 4.95 13.51
CA PRO A 46 0.88 5.18 14.28
C PRO A 46 1.46 3.88 14.85
N ASP A 47 0.65 2.82 14.92
CA ASP A 47 1.03 1.54 15.52
C ASP A 47 2.05 0.78 14.65
N ASP A 48 2.92 0.01 15.31
CA ASP A 48 3.79 -0.96 14.63
C ASP A 48 2.97 -2.21 14.25
N VAL A 49 2.23 -2.11 13.13
CA VAL A 49 1.42 -3.20 12.59
C VAL A 49 2.14 -3.97 11.47
N THR A 50 1.70 -5.20 11.24
CA THR A 50 2.10 -6.01 10.07
C THR A 50 0.91 -6.26 9.15
N GLU A 51 0.14 -5.21 8.89
CA GLU A 51 -1.04 -5.22 8.02
C GLU A 51 -0.65 -5.26 6.52
N CYS A 52 0.43 -4.56 6.14
CA CYS A 52 0.98 -4.51 4.79
C CYS A 52 2.39 -5.15 4.70
N ALA A 53 2.72 -5.72 3.55
CA ALA A 53 4.07 -6.16 3.19
C ALA A 53 4.83 -5.04 2.45
N THR A 54 6.12 -4.89 2.71
CA THR A 54 6.99 -3.95 1.96
C THR A 54 7.55 -4.63 0.71
N THR A 55 7.85 -5.92 0.81
CA THR A 55 8.37 -6.76 -0.27
C THR A 55 7.66 -8.11 -0.28
N GLU A 56 7.83 -8.91 -1.34
CA GLU A 56 7.29 -10.27 -1.38
C GLU A 56 7.80 -11.17 -0.24
N ALA A 57 9.05 -10.96 0.19
CA ALA A 57 9.63 -11.69 1.32
C ALA A 57 8.89 -11.43 2.64
N ASP A 58 8.21 -10.29 2.75
CA ASP A 58 7.46 -9.91 3.96
C ASP A 58 6.06 -10.54 4.02
N LEU A 59 5.57 -11.17 2.93
CA LEU A 59 4.21 -11.75 2.86
C LEU A 59 3.95 -12.77 3.98
N GLY A 60 4.99 -13.49 4.44
CA GLY A 60 4.89 -14.44 5.54
C GLY A 60 4.51 -13.80 6.89
N HIS A 61 4.84 -12.52 7.08
CA HIS A 61 4.64 -11.75 8.31
C HIS A 61 3.31 -10.97 8.34
N VAL A 62 2.64 -10.86 7.18
CA VAL A 62 1.35 -10.18 7.06
C VAL A 62 0.30 -10.88 7.92
N GLY A 63 -0.38 -10.10 8.75
CA GLY A 63 -1.44 -10.58 9.64
C GLY A 63 -1.01 -10.89 11.07
N GLY A 64 0.30 -10.85 11.39
CA GLY A 64 0.81 -11.06 12.74
C GLY A 64 0.34 -10.01 13.77
N ARG A 65 0.28 -8.73 13.35
CA ARG A 65 -0.33 -7.63 14.12
C ARG A 65 -1.30 -6.87 13.21
N TYR A 66 -2.51 -7.39 13.08
CA TYR A 66 -3.59 -6.81 12.26
C TYR A 66 -4.68 -6.26 13.18
N THR A 67 -4.79 -4.93 13.27
CA THR A 67 -5.75 -4.26 14.16
C THR A 67 -6.78 -3.41 13.41
N SER A 68 -6.60 -3.19 12.11
CA SER A 68 -7.62 -2.58 11.25
C SER A 68 -8.90 -3.41 11.20
N HIS A 69 -10.04 -2.73 11.13
CA HIS A 69 -11.34 -3.36 10.93
C HIS A 69 -11.70 -3.55 9.45
N CYS A 70 -11.00 -2.86 8.55
CA CYS A 70 -11.25 -2.90 7.11
C CYS A 70 -9.92 -3.23 6.41
N ASP A 71 -9.42 -2.30 5.63
CA ASP A 71 -8.24 -2.48 4.80
C ASP A 71 -6.94 -2.41 5.61
N PRO A 72 -5.89 -3.09 5.13
CA PRO A 72 -4.59 -3.04 5.78
C PRO A 72 -3.97 -1.65 5.66
N ARG A 73 -3.52 -1.10 6.79
CA ARG A 73 -2.94 0.25 6.87
C ARG A 73 -1.42 0.17 6.86
N LEU A 74 -0.79 1.23 6.36
CA LEU A 74 0.66 1.40 6.43
C LEU A 74 1.08 1.79 7.86
N ASN A 75 2.15 1.16 8.35
CA ASN A 75 2.85 1.66 9.54
C ASN A 75 3.67 2.93 9.19
N PRO A 76 4.22 3.68 10.17
CA PRO A 76 4.88 4.96 9.91
C PRO A 76 6.08 4.86 8.96
N TRP A 77 6.85 3.76 9.00
CA TRP A 77 8.00 3.56 8.12
C TRP A 77 7.56 3.30 6.66
N GLN A 78 6.56 2.46 6.47
CA GLN A 78 5.98 2.19 5.15
C GLN A 78 5.36 3.45 4.54
N ALA A 79 4.61 4.23 5.33
CA ALA A 79 4.03 5.50 4.88
C ALA A 79 5.11 6.50 4.44
N ARG A 80 6.19 6.63 5.20
CA ARG A 80 7.33 7.48 4.83
C ARG A 80 8.00 7.03 3.53
N ALA A 81 8.16 5.72 3.32
CA ALA A 81 8.74 5.19 2.09
C ALA A 81 7.89 5.58 0.86
N VAL A 82 6.57 5.44 0.95
CA VAL A 82 5.63 5.83 -0.14
C VAL A 82 5.66 7.33 -0.41
N VAL A 83 5.65 8.16 0.63
CA VAL A 83 5.71 9.62 0.45
C VAL A 83 7.05 10.04 -0.16
N SER A 84 8.14 9.34 0.20
CA SER A 84 9.49 9.66 -0.30
C SER A 84 9.70 9.24 -1.76
N SER A 85 8.92 8.29 -2.29
CA SER A 85 8.94 7.92 -3.70
C SER A 85 8.02 8.77 -4.58
N TRP A 86 7.24 9.69 -3.98
CA TRP A 86 6.46 10.68 -4.72
C TRP A 86 7.38 11.72 -5.34
N ALA A 87 7.82 11.46 -6.58
CA ALA A 87 8.54 12.44 -7.37
C ALA A 87 7.56 13.39 -8.04
N VAL A 88 7.66 14.68 -7.69
CA VAL A 88 7.15 15.78 -8.52
C VAL A 88 8.23 16.15 -9.52
#